data_AF-A1TX32-F1
#
_entry.id   AF-A1TX32-F1
#
_cell.length_a   1.000
_cell.length_b   1.000
_cell.length_c   1.000
_cell.angle_alpha   90.00
_cell.angle_beta   90.00
_cell.angle_gamma   90.00
#
_symmetry.space_group_name_H-M   'P 1'
#
loop_
_entity.id
_entity.type
_entity.pdbx_description
1 polymer ?
#
loop_
_entity_poly.entity_id
_entity_poly.type
_entity_poly.pdbx_seq_one_letter_code
_entity_poly.pdbx_strand_id
1 'polypeptide(L)'
;MAKSKKLQGLLENRELIKHQNTEALWSQVQRLRKEKPDDHWPFKEIWSGAGLKSDVALKSPWNAHIRVAIEEHNRHIKEERDLGPIGRSQRKTVRAANRELKAQLEQAKVDLDTVLSQVAIWEAEIAFYKKENDRLMRKIERLSGS
;
A
#
# COMPACT_ATOMS: atom_id res chain seq x y z
N MET A 1 7.25 -37.59 -31.58
CA MET A 1 6.87 -37.04 -30.26
C MET A 1 8.03 -36.54 -29.38
N ALA A 2 9.30 -36.90 -29.62
CA ALA A 2 10.43 -36.46 -28.78
C ALA A 2 10.83 -34.96 -28.90
N LYS A 3 10.60 -34.33 -30.06
CA LYS A 3 10.91 -32.91 -30.29
C LYS A 3 10.07 -31.94 -29.43
N SER A 4 8.83 -32.34 -29.08
CA SER A 4 7.93 -31.53 -28.24
C SER A 4 8.40 -31.43 -26.79
N LYS A 5 8.79 -32.57 -26.17
CA LYS A 5 9.28 -32.61 -24.78
C LYS A 5 10.58 -31.81 -24.58
N LYS A 6 11.51 -31.84 -25.54
CA LYS A 6 12.77 -31.07 -25.45
C LYS A 6 12.51 -29.57 -25.55
N LEU A 7 11.60 -29.13 -26.41
CA LEU A 7 11.20 -27.73 -26.52
C LEU A 7 10.52 -27.23 -25.24
N GLN A 8 9.64 -28.05 -24.67
CA GLN A 8 8.94 -27.75 -23.44
C GLN A 8 9.91 -27.59 -22.25
N GLY A 9 10.86 -28.52 -22.07
CA GLY A 9 11.87 -28.41 -21.01
C GLY A 9 12.81 -27.20 -21.16
N LEU A 10 13.10 -26.78 -22.39
CA LEU A 10 13.88 -25.54 -22.63
C LEU A 10 13.11 -24.29 -22.25
N LEU A 11 11.80 -24.25 -22.51
CA LEU A 11 10.94 -23.13 -22.12
C LEU A 11 10.77 -23.06 -20.60
N GLU A 12 10.54 -24.19 -19.95
CA GLU A 12 10.44 -24.28 -18.48
C GLU A 12 11.73 -23.80 -17.80
N ASN A 13 12.89 -24.25 -18.30
CA ASN A 13 14.18 -23.81 -17.79
C ASN A 13 14.39 -22.30 -18.02
N ARG A 14 13.95 -21.76 -19.17
CA ARG A 14 14.00 -20.32 -19.44
C ARG A 14 13.15 -19.51 -18.47
N GLU A 15 11.90 -19.92 -18.21
CA GLU A 15 11.03 -19.22 -17.26
C GLU A 15 11.57 -19.32 -15.82
N LEU A 16 12.10 -20.49 -15.43
CA LEU A 16 12.73 -20.66 -14.12
C LEU A 16 13.92 -19.70 -13.93
N ILE A 17 14.80 -19.60 -14.93
CA ILE A 17 15.95 -18.69 -14.89
C ILE A 17 15.48 -17.23 -14.81
N LYS A 18 14.42 -16.85 -15.52
CA LYS A 18 13.85 -15.50 -15.40
C LYS A 18 13.41 -15.23 -13.98
N HIS A 19 12.60 -16.12 -13.39
CA HIS A 19 12.13 -15.98 -12.02
C HIS A 19 13.27 -15.86 -11.00
N GLN A 20 14.25 -16.78 -11.06
CA GLN A 20 15.42 -16.76 -10.16
C GLN A 20 16.21 -15.45 -10.26
N ASN A 21 16.46 -14.98 -11.49
CA ASN A 21 17.18 -13.73 -11.69
C ASN A 21 16.40 -12.51 -11.18
N THR A 22 15.09 -12.47 -11.43
CA THR A 22 14.20 -11.40 -10.93
C THR A 22 14.18 -11.37 -9.41
N GLU A 23 14.01 -12.53 -8.76
CA GLU A 23 14.00 -12.63 -7.29
C GLU A 23 15.34 -12.25 -6.66
N ALA A 24 16.45 -12.68 -7.25
CA ALA A 24 17.79 -12.32 -6.79
C ALA A 24 18.03 -10.81 -6.90
N LEU A 25 17.67 -10.20 -8.03
CA LEU A 25 17.76 -8.75 -8.24
C LEU A 25 16.88 -7.99 -7.25
N TRP A 26 15.64 -8.43 -7.05
CA TRP A 26 14.71 -7.78 -6.13
C TRP A 26 15.18 -7.89 -4.67
N SER A 27 15.68 -9.05 -4.28
CA SER A 27 16.26 -9.27 -2.95
C SER A 27 17.44 -8.33 -2.69
N GLN A 28 18.30 -8.14 -3.69
CA GLN A 28 19.41 -7.19 -3.59
C GLN A 28 18.93 -5.74 -3.46
N VAL A 29 17.89 -5.34 -4.20
CA VAL A 29 17.26 -4.01 -4.06
C VAL A 29 16.68 -3.83 -2.65
N GLN A 30 15.99 -4.83 -2.11
CA GLN A 30 15.45 -4.78 -0.74
C GLN A 30 16.54 -4.70 0.32
N ARG A 31 17.67 -5.37 0.10
CA ARG A 31 18.84 -5.27 0.97
C ARG A 31 19.43 -3.86 0.95
N LEU A 32 19.70 -3.31 -0.23
CA LEU A 32 20.25 -1.95 -0.38
C LEU A 32 19.32 -0.88 0.20
N ARG A 33 17.99 -1.05 0.08
CA ARG A 33 17.00 -0.19 0.75
C ARG A 33 17.17 -0.14 2.27
N LYS A 34 17.64 -1.21 2.91
CA LYS A 34 17.87 -1.26 4.36
C LYS A 34 19.27 -0.78 4.73
N GLU A 35 20.28 -1.22 3.99
CA GLU A 35 21.69 -0.95 4.31
C GLU A 35 22.12 0.47 3.96
N LYS A 36 21.69 0.98 2.80
CA LYS A 36 22.12 2.28 2.25
C LYS A 36 20.93 3.06 1.64
N PRO A 37 19.91 3.43 2.43
CA PRO A 37 18.71 4.09 1.92
C PRO A 37 18.97 5.48 1.34
N ASP A 38 20.05 6.16 1.74
CA ASP A 38 20.31 7.54 1.35
C ASP A 38 21.41 7.68 0.28
N ASP A 39 21.94 6.55 -0.19
CA ASP A 39 23.02 6.49 -1.17
C ASP A 39 22.50 6.19 -2.58
N HIS A 40 23.27 6.65 -3.56
CA HIS A 40 23.08 6.27 -4.96
C HIS A 40 23.53 4.83 -5.19
N TRP A 41 22.69 4.01 -5.82
CA TRP A 41 23.02 2.63 -6.14
C TRP A 41 23.38 2.49 -7.62
N PRO A 42 24.66 2.22 -7.96
CA PRO A 42 25.03 1.91 -9.32
C PRO A 42 24.41 0.56 -9.72
N PHE A 43 23.93 0.46 -10.96
CA PHE A 43 23.37 -0.79 -11.48
C PHE A 43 24.33 -1.99 -11.35
N LYS A 44 25.65 -1.73 -11.38
CA LYS A 44 26.69 -2.73 -11.12
C LYS A 44 26.61 -3.39 -9.75
N GLU A 45 26.37 -2.61 -8.70
CA GLU A 45 26.23 -3.14 -7.33
C GLU A 45 25.00 -4.04 -7.21
N ILE A 46 23.98 -3.78 -8.03
CA ILE A 46 22.71 -4.51 -8.00
C ILE A 46 22.86 -5.86 -8.70
N TRP A 47 23.31 -5.90 -9.96
CA TRP A 47 23.45 -7.18 -10.66
C TRP A 47 24.59 -8.03 -10.07
N SER A 48 25.70 -7.40 -9.67
CA SER A 48 26.80 -8.13 -9.02
C SER A 48 26.41 -8.64 -7.64
N GLY A 49 25.67 -7.85 -6.86
CA GLY A 49 25.18 -8.25 -5.54
C GLY A 49 24.11 -9.33 -5.59
N ALA A 50 23.35 -9.41 -6.69
CA ALA A 50 22.42 -10.49 -6.98
C ALA A 50 23.12 -11.78 -7.48
N GLY A 51 24.45 -11.82 -7.52
CA GLY A 51 25.22 -12.99 -7.97
C GLY A 51 25.22 -13.19 -9.49
N LEU A 52 24.77 -12.19 -10.27
CA LEU A 52 24.77 -12.26 -11.71
C LEU A 52 26.15 -11.89 -12.28
N LYS A 53 26.53 -12.54 -13.38
CA LYS A 53 27.82 -12.28 -14.05
C LYS A 53 27.81 -11.04 -14.95
N SER A 54 26.63 -10.57 -15.34
CA SER A 54 26.46 -9.42 -16.23
C SER A 54 25.12 -8.71 -16.00
N ASP A 55 24.99 -7.54 -16.60
CA ASP A 55 23.78 -6.70 -16.54
C ASP A 55 22.64 -7.16 -17.47
N VAL A 56 22.83 -8.27 -18.21
CA VAL A 56 21.89 -8.74 -19.23
C VAL A 56 20.51 -8.98 -18.63
N ALA A 57 20.44 -9.67 -17.49
CA ALA A 57 19.16 -9.94 -16.83
C ALA A 57 18.49 -8.64 -16.35
N LEU A 58 19.27 -7.65 -15.91
CA LEU A 58 18.75 -6.35 -15.46
C LEU A 58 18.25 -5.49 -16.61
N LYS A 59 18.94 -5.52 -17.76
CA LYS A 59 18.54 -4.82 -19.00
C LYS A 59 17.36 -5.48 -19.72
N SER A 60 16.98 -6.68 -19.31
CA SER A 60 15.93 -7.44 -19.97
C SER A 60 14.53 -6.85 -19.73
N PRO A 61 13.59 -6.95 -20.69
CA PRO A 61 12.27 -6.33 -20.57
C PRO A 61 11.47 -6.79 -19.35
N TRP A 62 11.59 -8.06 -18.94
CA TRP A 62 10.86 -8.58 -17.78
C TRP A 62 11.33 -8.00 -16.44
N ASN A 63 12.54 -7.42 -16.39
CA ASN A 63 13.09 -6.74 -15.22
C ASN A 63 13.01 -5.20 -15.32
N ALA A 64 12.21 -4.67 -16.25
CA ALA A 64 12.01 -3.22 -16.38
C ALA A 64 11.52 -2.58 -15.08
N HIS A 65 10.62 -3.24 -14.35
CA HIS A 65 10.11 -2.77 -13.06
C HIS A 65 11.23 -2.59 -12.00
N ILE A 66 12.22 -3.49 -11.97
CA ILE A 66 13.37 -3.38 -11.08
C ILE A 66 14.21 -2.16 -11.46
N ARG A 67 14.48 -1.96 -12.75
CA ARG A 67 15.20 -0.79 -13.24
C ARG A 67 14.50 0.52 -12.88
N VAL A 68 13.19 0.60 -13.12
CA VAL A 68 12.39 1.78 -12.76
C VAL A 68 12.49 2.08 -11.27
N ALA A 69 12.39 1.06 -10.41
CA ALA A 69 12.53 1.24 -8.97
C ALA A 69 13.92 1.78 -8.55
N ILE A 70 14.97 1.37 -9.25
CA ILE A 70 16.35 1.85 -9.00
C ILE A 70 16.52 3.28 -9.51
N GLU A 71 16.04 3.57 -10.71
CA GLU A 71 16.12 4.90 -11.32
C GLU A 71 15.32 5.92 -10.51
N GLU A 72 14.13 5.57 -10.04
CA GLU A 72 13.30 6.40 -9.16
C GLU A 72 13.99 6.67 -7.83
N HIS A 73 14.54 5.64 -7.18
CA HIS A 73 15.35 5.80 -5.97
C HIS A 73 16.51 6.76 -6.19
N ASN A 74 17.33 6.50 -7.22
CA ASN A 74 18.51 7.30 -7.53
C ASN A 74 18.16 8.75 -7.91
N ARG A 75 17.04 8.95 -8.62
CA ARG A 75 16.50 10.28 -8.92
C ARG A 75 16.15 11.00 -7.62
N HIS A 76 15.46 10.34 -6.69
CA HIS A 76 15.15 10.93 -5.39
C HIS A 76 16.40 11.30 -4.58
N ILE A 77 17.43 10.44 -4.55
CA ILE A 77 18.69 10.76 -3.87
C ILE A 77 19.38 11.97 -4.51
N LYS A 78 19.33 12.06 -5.84
CA LYS A 78 19.87 13.21 -6.56
C LYS A 78 19.08 14.49 -6.24
N GLU A 79 17.76 14.46 -6.30
CA GLU A 79 16.89 15.57 -5.90
C GLU A 79 17.17 16.03 -4.45
N GLU A 80 17.32 15.07 -3.53
CA GLU A 80 17.65 15.37 -2.13
C GLU A 80 19.05 15.94 -1.93
N ARG A 81 20.01 15.55 -2.77
CA ARG A 81 21.35 16.13 -2.78
C ARG A 81 21.32 17.55 -3.34
N ASP A 82 20.56 17.78 -4.42
CA ASP A 82 20.46 19.06 -5.10
C ASP A 82 19.71 20.10 -4.26
N LEU A 83 18.70 19.69 -3.48
CA LEU A 83 17.97 20.55 -2.53
C LEU A 83 18.73 20.83 -1.22
N GLY A 84 19.84 20.13 -0.97
CA GLY A 84 20.65 20.27 0.23
C GLY A 84 19.94 19.92 1.56
N PRO A 85 20.51 20.33 2.71
CA PRO A 85 19.99 20.00 4.05
C PRO A 85 18.56 20.53 4.30
N ILE A 86 18.22 21.65 3.66
CA ILE A 86 16.91 22.32 3.81
C ILE A 86 15.81 21.45 3.19
N GLY A 87 16.01 20.91 1.99
CA GLY A 87 15.04 20.01 1.35
C GLY A 87 14.81 18.71 2.13
N ARG A 88 15.87 18.14 2.72
CA ARG A 88 15.75 16.95 3.59
C ARG A 88 14.91 17.22 4.84
N SER A 89 15.08 18.41 5.45
CA SER A 89 14.29 18.81 6.63
C SER A 89 12.81 18.96 6.29
N GLN A 90 12.48 19.64 5.17
CA GLN A 90 11.11 19.84 4.72
C GLN A 90 10.42 18.52 4.33
N ARG A 91 11.12 17.56 3.73
CA ARG A 91 10.51 16.26 3.40
C ARG A 91 10.20 15.44 4.67
N LYS A 92 11.07 15.49 5.68
CA LYS A 92 10.81 14.84 6.98
C LYS A 92 9.59 15.46 7.67
N THR A 93 9.46 16.78 7.66
CA THR A 93 8.27 17.45 8.24
C THR A 93 7.00 17.13 7.46
N VAL A 94 7.05 17.13 6.11
CA VAL A 94 5.89 16.75 5.28
C VAL A 94 5.47 15.31 5.49
N ARG A 95 6.42 14.36 5.62
CA ARG A 95 6.11 12.95 5.93
C ARG A 95 5.49 12.79 7.32
N ALA A 96 5.98 13.53 8.32
CA ALA A 96 5.41 13.53 9.66
C ALA A 96 3.98 14.09 9.64
N ALA A 97 3.77 15.25 9.01
CA ALA A 97 2.46 15.86 8.85
C ALA A 97 1.47 14.95 8.09
N ASN A 98 1.92 14.26 7.04
CA ASN A 98 1.07 13.30 6.30
C ASN A 98 0.67 12.08 7.16
N ARG A 99 1.56 11.60 8.04
CA ARG A 99 1.21 10.52 8.97
C ARG A 99 0.18 10.98 9.99
N GLU A 100 0.36 12.17 10.52
CA GLU A 100 -0.57 12.78 11.47
C GLU A 100 -1.95 13.01 10.84
N LEU A 101 -2.00 13.58 9.62
CA LEU A 101 -3.26 13.76 8.88
C LEU A 101 -3.97 12.43 8.60
N LYS A 102 -3.22 11.36 8.28
CA LYS A 102 -3.82 10.03 8.12
C LYS A 102 -4.40 9.48 9.43
N ALA A 103 -3.69 9.67 10.54
CA ALA A 103 -4.19 9.25 11.85
C ALA A 103 -5.47 10.02 12.24
N GLN A 104 -5.48 11.34 12.00
CA GLN A 104 -6.67 12.18 12.21
C GLN A 104 -7.85 11.75 11.34
N LEU A 105 -7.60 11.40 10.07
CA LEU A 105 -8.64 10.89 9.17
C LEU A 105 -9.25 9.58 9.68
N GLU A 106 -8.42 8.63 10.11
CA GLU A 106 -8.93 7.36 10.64
C GLU A 106 -9.71 7.55 11.94
N GLN A 107 -9.25 8.44 12.84
CA GLN A 107 -10.00 8.77 14.04
C GLN A 107 -11.36 9.39 13.70
N ALA A 108 -11.40 10.34 12.77
CA ALA A 108 -12.65 10.99 12.35
C ALA A 108 -13.66 10.01 11.74
N LYS A 109 -13.20 8.95 11.06
CA LYS A 109 -14.09 7.88 10.56
C LYS A 109 -14.70 7.08 11.70
N VAL A 110 -13.89 6.70 12.69
CA VAL A 110 -14.37 5.97 13.88
C VAL A 110 -15.38 6.81 14.65
N ASP A 111 -15.11 8.10 14.82
CA ASP A 111 -16.02 9.02 15.49
C ASP A 111 -17.34 9.16 14.71
N LEU A 112 -17.27 9.26 13.37
CA LEU A 112 -18.45 9.28 12.50
C LEU A 112 -19.28 8.01 12.63
N ASP A 113 -18.67 6.83 12.57
CA ASP A 113 -19.37 5.55 12.70
C ASP A 113 -20.05 5.42 14.08
N THR A 114 -19.38 5.90 15.14
CA THR A 114 -19.93 5.91 16.49
C THR A 114 -21.17 6.80 16.58
N VAL A 115 -21.10 8.01 16.01
CA VAL A 115 -22.23 8.94 15.98
C VAL A 115 -23.39 8.37 15.17
N LEU A 116 -23.13 7.79 14.00
CA LEU A 116 -24.16 7.16 13.17
C LEU A 116 -24.85 6.00 13.89
N SER A 117 -24.09 5.18 14.62
CA SER A 117 -24.66 4.11 15.44
C SER A 117 -25.58 4.66 16.53
N GLN A 118 -25.17 5.74 17.21
CA GLN A 118 -25.99 6.38 18.24
C GLN A 118 -27.27 6.98 17.67
N VAL A 119 -27.20 7.62 16.50
CA VAL A 119 -28.37 8.16 15.79
C VAL A 119 -29.36 7.04 15.49
N ALA A 120 -28.91 5.90 14.97
CA ALA A 120 -29.78 4.77 14.67
C ALA A 120 -30.50 4.23 15.93
N ILE A 121 -29.82 4.21 17.08
CA ILE A 121 -30.44 3.82 18.36
C ILE A 121 -31.55 4.81 18.73
N TRP A 122 -31.27 6.12 18.69
CA TRP A 122 -32.26 7.14 19.02
C TRP A 122 -33.45 7.14 18.06
N GLU A 123 -33.23 6.92 16.77
CA GLU A 123 -34.31 6.78 15.80
C GLU A 123 -35.22 5.58 16.13
N ALA A 124 -34.63 4.45 16.52
CA ALA A 124 -35.39 3.27 16.94
C ALA A 124 -36.18 3.53 18.23
N GLU A 125 -35.60 4.22 19.22
CA GLU A 125 -36.29 4.60 20.45
C GLU A 125 -37.46 5.54 20.18
N ILE A 126 -37.27 6.57 19.33
CA ILE A 126 -38.33 7.48 18.92
C ILE A 126 -39.48 6.71 18.27
N ALA A 127 -39.18 5.79 17.36
CA ALA A 127 -40.19 4.96 16.70
C ALA A 127 -40.96 4.09 17.70
N PHE A 128 -40.26 3.50 18.67
CA PHE A 128 -40.86 2.71 19.75
C PHE A 128 -41.81 3.55 20.60
N TYR A 129 -41.36 4.70 21.10
CA TYR A 129 -42.18 5.55 21.96
C TYR A 129 -43.37 6.18 21.23
N LYS A 130 -43.22 6.53 19.94
CA LYS A 130 -44.36 6.95 19.10
C LYS A 130 -45.45 5.89 19.05
N LYS A 131 -45.05 4.64 18.79
CA LYS A 131 -45.99 3.51 18.74
C LYS A 131 -46.66 3.24 20.09
N GLU A 132 -45.91 3.36 21.19
CA GLU A 132 -46.45 3.18 22.53
C GLU A 132 -47.42 4.31 22.91
N ASN A 133 -47.11 5.56 22.57
CA ASN A 133 -48.02 6.69 22.73
C ASN A 133 -49.31 6.49 21.94
N ASP A 134 -49.24 6.08 20.66
CA ASP A 134 -50.43 5.79 19.86
C ASP A 134 -51.30 4.70 20.51
N ARG A 135 -50.67 3.66 21.07
CA ARG A 135 -51.36 2.58 21.79
C ARG A 135 -52.07 3.09 23.03
N LEU A 136 -51.40 3.94 23.82
CA LEU A 136 -51.95 4.53 25.04
C LEU A 136 -53.09 5.50 24.72
N MET A 137 -52.95 6.34 23.69
CA MET A 137 -54.00 7.25 23.23
C MET A 137 -55.27 6.50 22.84
N ARG A 138 -55.16 5.43 22.05
CA ARG A 138 -56.30 4.55 21.71
C ARG A 138 -56.92 3.88 22.94
N LYS A 139 -56.15 3.65 24.01
CA LYS A 139 -56.68 3.10 25.27
C LYS A 139 -57.44 4.17 26.05
N ILE A 140 -56.92 5.40 26.10
CA ILE A 140 -57.60 6.55 26.72
C ILE A 140 -58.92 6.81 25.99
N GLU A 141 -58.91 6.95 24.67
CA GLU A 141 -60.12 7.19 23.86
C GLU A 141 -61.22 6.15 24.14
N ARG A 142 -60.86 4.87 24.27
CA ARG A 142 -61.82 3.80 24.63
C ARG A 142 -62.38 3.94 26.03
N LEU A 143 -61.59 4.44 26.98
CA LEU A 143 -62.01 4.61 28.37
C LEU A 143 -62.79 5.91 28.60
N SER A 144 -62.52 6.96 27.81
CA SER A 144 -63.21 8.26 27.87
C SER A 144 -64.43 8.36 26.96
N GLY A 145 -64.59 7.44 26.01
CA GLY A 145 -65.76 7.33 25.12
C GLY A 145 -66.89 6.45 25.68
N SER A 146 -66.81 6.06 26.96
CA SER A 146 -67.89 5.46 27.76
C SER A 146 -68.35 6.44 28.81
#